data_AF-A0A1V1P0U0-F1
#
_entry.id   AF-A0A1V1P0U0-F1
#
_cell.length_a   1.000
_cell.length_b   1.000
_cell.length_c   1.000
_cell.angle_alpha   90.00
_cell.angle_beta   90.00
_cell.angle_gamma   90.00
#
_symmetry.space_group_name_H-M   'P 1'
#
loop_
_entity.id
_entity.type
_entity.pdbx_description
1 polymer ?
#
loop_
_entity_poly.entity_id
_entity_poly.type
_entity_poly.pdbx_seq_one_letter_code
_entity_poly.pdbx_strand_id
1 'polypeptide(L)'
;MKVKIWGSRGSIPASIKAASIRDKIFTAIDMAKNVPLIDENDINRFIDEKLPFHVHSTYGTNTSCVELSDRDDEYILLDAGSGLRDFGNDIMKKGMMNCRFHIFLSHLHWDHIHGFPFFTPCLSQRKSDRFLFFS
;
A
#
# COMPACT_ATOMS: atom_id res chain seq x y z
N MET A 1 -17.78 6.84 -6.43
CA MET A 1 -17.15 5.80 -5.57
C MET A 1 -15.79 5.40 -6.12
N LYS A 2 -14.72 5.66 -5.38
CA LYS A 2 -13.35 5.21 -5.66
C LYS A 2 -12.98 4.07 -4.71
N VAL A 3 -12.23 3.08 -5.22
CA VAL A 3 -11.71 1.95 -4.44
C VAL A 3 -10.19 2.01 -4.48
N LYS A 4 -9.53 1.93 -3.32
CA LYS A 4 -8.08 1.82 -3.23
C LYS A 4 -7.69 0.65 -2.34
N ILE A 5 -6.79 -0.19 -2.85
CA ILE A 5 -6.29 -1.37 -2.15
C ILE A 5 -4.95 -0.98 -1.52
N TRP A 6 -4.93 -0.87 -0.19
CA TRP A 6 -3.72 -0.58 0.58
C TRP A 6 -2.96 -1.85 0.95
N GLY A 7 -3.66 -2.99 1.00
CA GLY A 7 -3.08 -4.30 1.15
C GLY A 7 -4.04 -5.40 0.72
N SER A 8 -3.48 -6.46 0.16
CA SER A 8 -4.22 -7.61 -0.40
C SER A 8 -3.51 -8.94 -0.16
N ARG A 9 -2.44 -8.95 0.65
CA ARG A 9 -1.78 -10.19 1.05
C ARG A 9 -2.57 -10.88 2.15
N GLY A 10 -2.48 -12.21 2.18
CA GLY A 10 -3.13 -13.04 3.19
C GLY A 10 -2.39 -13.02 4.54
N SER A 11 -2.48 -14.13 5.26
CA SER A 11 -2.19 -14.23 6.69
C SER A 11 -0.82 -13.79 7.18
N ILE A 12 0.19 -13.75 6.31
CA ILE A 12 1.55 -13.38 6.71
C ILE A 12 2.10 -12.37 5.69
N PRO A 13 2.40 -11.12 6.10
CA PRO A 13 3.13 -10.20 5.26
C PRO A 13 4.54 -10.75 5.06
N ALA A 14 4.87 -11.12 3.83
CA ALA A 14 6.18 -11.67 3.49
C ALA A 14 6.94 -10.69 2.60
N SER A 15 8.14 -10.31 3.02
CA SER A 15 9.05 -9.53 2.19
C SER A 15 9.49 -10.32 0.96
N ILE A 16 9.90 -9.59 -0.08
CA ILE A 16 10.54 -10.20 -1.24
C ILE A 16 11.85 -10.86 -0.82
N LYS A 17 12.10 -12.09 -1.30
CA LYS A 17 13.34 -12.81 -1.01
C LYS A 17 14.52 -12.22 -1.77
N ALA A 18 15.71 -12.28 -1.18
CA ALA A 18 16.95 -11.79 -1.82
C ALA A 18 17.22 -12.47 -3.18
N ALA A 19 16.93 -13.77 -3.30
CA ALA A 19 17.05 -14.49 -4.58
C ALA A 19 16.14 -13.88 -5.66
N SER A 20 14.90 -13.55 -5.32
CA SER A 20 13.98 -12.89 -6.26
C SER A 20 14.45 -11.50 -6.66
N ILE A 21 15.10 -10.75 -5.76
CA ILE A 21 15.73 -9.47 -6.12
C ILE A 21 16.88 -9.70 -7.12
N ARG A 22 17.75 -10.68 -6.84
CA ARG A 22 18.85 -11.04 -7.75
C ARG A 22 18.33 -11.38 -9.15
N ASP A 23 17.28 -12.20 -9.24
CA ASP A 23 16.70 -12.62 -10.52
C ASP A 23 16.11 -11.44 -11.30
N LYS A 24 15.47 -10.48 -10.62
CA LYS A 24 15.00 -9.23 -11.23
C LYS A 24 16.14 -8.40 -11.79
N ILE A 25 17.21 -8.21 -11.02
CA ILE A 25 18.40 -7.47 -11.46
C ILE A 25 19.02 -8.15 -12.69
N PHE A 26 19.21 -9.46 -12.63
CA PHE A 26 19.74 -10.22 -13.77
C PHE A 26 18.88 -10.05 -15.01
N THR A 27 17.56 -10.21 -14.88
CA THR A 27 16.61 -10.08 -16.00
C THR A 27 16.65 -8.66 -16.59
N ALA A 28 16.67 -7.63 -15.75
CA ALA A 28 16.74 -6.24 -16.21
C ALA A 28 18.03 -5.96 -17.00
N ILE A 29 19.18 -6.45 -16.50
CA ILE A 29 20.48 -6.30 -17.18
C ILE A 29 20.50 -7.08 -18.50
N ASP A 30 19.96 -8.30 -18.52
CA ASP A 30 19.90 -9.12 -19.73
C ASP A 30 19.07 -8.46 -20.84
N MET A 31 17.91 -7.90 -20.47
CA MET A 31 17.04 -7.15 -21.39
C MET A 31 17.65 -5.83 -21.87
N ALA A 32 18.54 -5.21 -21.07
CA ALA A 32 19.17 -3.94 -21.39
C ALA A 32 20.34 -4.06 -22.39
N LYS A 33 20.88 -5.26 -22.64
CA LYS A 33 22.12 -5.47 -23.41
C LYS A 33 22.20 -4.77 -24.77
N ASN A 34 21.05 -4.59 -25.45
CA ASN A 34 20.97 -3.98 -26.78
C ASN A 34 20.12 -2.70 -26.79
N VAL A 35 19.87 -2.10 -25.62
CA VAL A 35 19.12 -0.86 -25.49
C VAL A 35 20.10 0.28 -25.26
N PRO A 36 20.08 1.36 -26.08
CA PRO A 36 20.91 2.53 -25.83
C PRO A 36 20.39 3.27 -24.59
N LEU A 37 21.08 3.12 -23.47
CA LEU A 37 20.81 3.81 -22.20
C LEU A 37 21.82 4.94 -22.03
N ILE A 38 21.63 6.05 -22.76
CA ILE A 38 22.63 7.13 -22.86
C ILE A 38 22.47 8.11 -21.69
N ASP A 39 21.22 8.42 -21.34
CA ASP A 39 20.88 9.35 -20.27
C ASP A 39 19.79 8.81 -19.33
N GLU A 40 19.43 9.61 -18.31
CA GLU A 40 18.40 9.26 -17.33
C GLU A 40 17.01 9.06 -17.96
N ASN A 41 16.68 9.79 -19.02
CA ASN A 41 15.39 9.64 -19.70
C ASN A 41 15.31 8.31 -20.43
N ASP A 42 16.40 7.86 -21.05
CA ASP A 42 16.47 6.53 -21.68
C ASP A 42 16.32 5.42 -20.65
N ILE A 43 16.95 5.56 -19.47
CA ILE A 43 16.85 4.61 -18.36
C ILE A 43 15.42 4.53 -17.85
N ASN A 44 14.78 5.67 -17.54
CA ASN A 44 13.41 5.69 -17.04
C ASN A 44 12.44 5.09 -18.07
N ARG A 45 12.60 5.43 -19.36
CA ARG A 45 11.78 4.85 -20.43
C ARG A 45 11.96 3.35 -20.56
N PHE A 46 13.18 2.85 -20.44
CA PHE A 46 13.43 1.41 -20.43
C PHE A 46 12.75 0.72 -19.24
N ILE A 47 12.85 1.30 -18.04
CA ILE A 47 12.22 0.76 -16.83
C ILE A 47 10.69 0.73 -16.97
N ASP A 48 10.09 1.84 -17.41
CA ASP A 48 8.64 2.01 -17.40
C ASP A 48 7.94 1.39 -18.62
N GLU A 49 8.61 1.35 -19.79
CA GLU A 49 7.99 0.90 -21.04
C GLU A 49 8.50 -0.45 -21.55
N LYS A 50 9.69 -0.91 -21.14
CA LYS A 50 10.32 -2.13 -21.68
C LYS A 50 10.45 -3.26 -20.67
N LEU A 51 10.70 -2.96 -19.40
CA LEU A 51 10.73 -4.00 -18.38
C LEU A 51 9.30 -4.48 -18.06
N PRO A 52 9.06 -5.80 -17.95
CA PRO A 52 7.78 -6.31 -17.46
C PRO A 52 7.55 -5.92 -15.99
N PHE A 53 6.29 -5.70 -15.60
CA PHE A 53 5.91 -5.31 -14.23
C PHE A 53 6.61 -6.13 -13.13
N HIS A 54 6.66 -7.46 -13.28
CA HIS A 54 7.26 -8.32 -12.27
C HIS A 54 8.78 -8.14 -12.10
N VAL A 55 9.46 -7.53 -13.09
CA VAL A 55 10.90 -7.21 -13.06
C VAL A 55 11.12 -5.86 -12.39
N HIS A 56 10.49 -4.79 -12.88
CA HIS A 56 10.71 -3.44 -12.35
C HIS A 56 9.86 -3.09 -11.12
N SER A 57 8.92 -3.96 -10.73
CA SER A 57 7.97 -3.71 -9.64
C SER A 57 7.58 -5.00 -8.91
N THR A 58 6.81 -4.82 -7.84
CA THR A 58 6.17 -5.91 -7.10
C THR A 58 4.83 -5.42 -6.56
N TYR A 59 3.94 -6.34 -6.26
CA TYR A 59 2.84 -6.03 -5.37
C TYR A 59 3.38 -5.91 -3.95
N GLY A 60 2.89 -4.93 -3.19
CA GLY A 60 3.26 -4.70 -1.80
C GLY A 60 3.02 -5.91 -0.90
N THR A 61 3.50 -5.81 0.33
CA THR A 61 3.47 -6.90 1.32
C THR A 61 2.39 -6.74 2.36
N ASN A 62 1.61 -5.66 2.27
CA ASN A 62 0.55 -5.33 3.21
C ASN A 62 -0.60 -6.34 3.15
N THR A 63 -1.09 -6.70 4.33
CA THR A 63 -2.28 -7.52 4.52
C THR A 63 -3.56 -6.69 4.37
N SER A 64 -4.72 -7.36 4.36
CA SER A 64 -6.03 -6.80 3.99
C SER A 64 -6.28 -5.40 4.53
N CYS A 65 -6.47 -4.44 3.63
CA CYS A 65 -6.98 -3.11 3.91
C CYS A 65 -7.46 -2.48 2.60
N VAL A 66 -8.75 -2.20 2.52
CA VAL A 66 -9.37 -1.56 1.34
C VAL A 66 -10.08 -0.30 1.77
N GLU A 67 -9.80 0.80 1.08
CA GLU A 67 -10.49 2.08 1.23
C GLU A 67 -11.60 2.18 0.16
N LEU A 68 -12.81 2.50 0.61
CA LEU A 68 -13.90 2.99 -0.22
C LEU A 68 -14.14 4.45 0.15
N SER A 69 -14.04 5.36 -0.83
CA SER A 69 -14.27 6.79 -0.62
C SER A 69 -15.10 7.41 -1.74
N ASP A 70 -16.01 8.29 -1.35
CA ASP A 70 -16.86 9.08 -2.25
C ASP A 70 -16.89 10.57 -1.89
N ARG A 71 -16.41 10.93 -0.70
CA ARG A 71 -16.36 12.30 -0.17
C ARG A 71 -15.01 12.57 0.47
N ASP A 72 -14.60 13.83 0.42
CA ASP A 72 -13.46 14.30 1.19
C ASP A 72 -13.87 14.33 2.67
N ASP A 73 -13.06 13.71 3.56
CA ASP A 73 -13.26 13.59 5.01
C ASP A 73 -13.92 12.31 5.56
N GLU A 74 -14.47 11.44 4.72
CA GLU A 74 -15.16 10.22 5.16
C GLU A 74 -14.63 8.98 4.44
N TYR A 75 -14.15 8.03 5.25
CA TYR A 75 -13.46 6.84 4.78
C TYR A 75 -14.15 5.60 5.28
N ILE A 76 -14.51 4.71 4.37
CA ILE A 76 -14.91 3.34 4.71
C ILE A 76 -13.69 2.46 4.49
N LEU A 77 -13.30 1.74 5.53
CA LEU A 77 -12.15 0.84 5.55
C LEU A 77 -12.67 -0.58 5.77
N LEU A 78 -12.30 -1.47 4.86
CA LEU A 78 -12.53 -2.90 5.01
C LEU A 78 -11.22 -3.54 5.48
N ASP A 79 -11.29 -4.12 6.67
CA ASP A 79 -10.19 -4.65 7.48
C ASP A 79 -9.15 -3.62 7.92
N ALA A 80 -8.44 -3.96 8.98
CA ALA A 80 -7.41 -3.16 9.64
C ALA A 80 -6.05 -3.89 9.62
N GLY A 81 -5.75 -4.60 8.54
CA GLY A 81 -4.45 -5.22 8.30
C GLY A 81 -3.33 -4.20 8.13
N SER A 82 -2.12 -4.65 7.85
CA SER A 82 -0.92 -3.79 7.78
C SER A 82 -1.04 -2.66 6.75
N GLY A 83 -1.89 -2.79 5.72
CA GLY A 83 -2.19 -1.69 4.79
C GLY A 83 -2.82 -0.47 5.47
N LEU A 84 -3.45 -0.62 6.64
CA LEU A 84 -4.04 0.48 7.40
C LEU A 84 -2.99 1.52 7.83
N ARG A 85 -1.75 1.07 8.08
CA ARG A 85 -0.62 1.96 8.40
C ARG A 85 -0.33 2.92 7.25
N ASP A 86 -0.26 2.40 6.03
CA ASP A 86 0.07 3.19 4.84
C ASP A 86 -1.06 4.16 4.49
N PHE A 87 -2.31 3.71 4.61
CA PHE A 87 -3.48 4.59 4.54
C PHE A 87 -3.38 5.73 5.57
N GLY A 88 -3.13 5.41 6.84
CA GLY A 88 -2.98 6.41 7.89
C GLY A 88 -1.89 7.43 7.60
N ASN A 89 -0.74 7.00 7.07
CA ASN A 89 0.35 7.89 6.69
C ASN A 89 -0.02 8.81 5.51
N ASP A 90 -0.78 8.31 4.54
CA ASP A 90 -1.29 9.12 3.42
C ASP A 90 -2.25 10.22 3.90
N ILE A 91 -3.16 9.89 4.83
CA ILE A 91 -4.06 10.87 5.47
C ILE A 91 -3.27 11.95 6.19
N MET A 92 -2.25 11.56 6.96
CA MET A 92 -1.40 12.51 7.69
C MET A 92 -0.60 13.40 6.74
N LYS A 93 -0.03 12.83 5.67
CA LYS A 93 0.73 13.57 4.66
C LYS A 93 -0.13 14.62 3.94
N LYS A 94 -1.41 14.32 3.71
CA LYS A 94 -2.37 15.25 3.11
C LYS A 94 -2.85 16.35 4.08
N GLY A 95 -2.48 16.28 5.36
CA GLY A 95 -2.92 17.25 6.36
C GLY A 95 -4.44 17.24 6.60
N MET A 96 -5.11 16.13 6.31
CA MET A 96 -6.56 16.01 6.49
C MET A 96 -6.93 16.17 7.97
N MET A 97 -8.07 16.79 8.27
CA MET A 97 -8.60 17.02 9.63
C MET A 97 -10.09 16.70 9.73
N ASN A 98 -10.54 16.39 10.96
CA ASN A 98 -11.95 16.10 11.27
C ASN A 98 -12.49 14.90 10.48
N CYS A 99 -11.64 13.89 10.27
CA CYS A 99 -11.99 12.75 9.44
C CYS A 99 -12.93 11.78 10.17
N ARG A 100 -13.84 11.16 9.42
CA ARG A 100 -14.68 10.05 9.88
C ARG A 100 -14.18 8.76 9.26
N PHE A 101 -13.81 7.80 10.10
CA PHE A 101 -13.35 6.48 9.69
C PHE A 101 -14.37 5.43 10.13
N HIS A 102 -14.94 4.73 9.16
CA HIS A 102 -15.81 3.57 9.37
C HIS A 102 -15.01 2.31 9.06
N ILE A 103 -14.64 1.55 10.09
CA ILE A 103 -13.78 0.37 9.97
C ILE A 103 -14.63 -0.88 10.13
N PHE A 104 -14.78 -1.63 9.05
CA PHE A 104 -15.48 -2.91 9.01
C PHE A 104 -14.46 -4.04 9.05
N LEU A 105 -14.45 -4.82 10.12
CA LEU A 105 -13.62 -6.00 10.25
C LEU A 105 -14.40 -7.20 9.72
N SER A 106 -13.89 -7.86 8.69
CA SER A 106 -14.56 -9.05 8.15
C SER A 106 -14.53 -10.24 9.12
N HIS A 107 -13.45 -10.36 9.88
CA HIS A 107 -13.23 -11.32 10.95
C HIS A 107 -11.98 -10.93 11.77
N LEU A 108 -11.72 -11.61 12.89
CA LEU A 108 -10.69 -11.21 13.85
C LEU A 108 -9.39 -12.03 13.76
N HIS A 109 -8.98 -12.42 12.55
CA HIS A 109 -7.63 -12.95 12.35
C HIS A 109 -6.59 -11.83 12.43
N TRP A 110 -5.37 -12.21 12.82
CA TRP A 110 -4.28 -11.26 13.09
C TRP A 110 -3.98 -10.33 11.91
N ASP A 111 -3.94 -10.88 10.69
CA ASP A 111 -3.70 -10.15 9.45
C ASP A 111 -4.79 -9.14 9.08
N HIS A 112 -5.95 -9.18 9.74
CA HIS A 112 -7.05 -8.24 9.56
C HIS A 112 -7.10 -7.15 10.64
N ILE A 113 -6.28 -7.22 11.68
CA ILE A 113 -6.32 -6.26 12.81
C ILE A 113 -4.94 -5.69 13.19
N HIS A 114 -3.84 -6.33 12.77
CA HIS A 114 -2.51 -5.98 13.26
C HIS A 114 -1.95 -4.64 12.77
N GLY A 115 -2.62 -3.97 11.82
CA GLY A 115 -2.23 -2.64 11.35
C GLY A 115 -2.76 -1.56 12.28
N PHE A 116 -3.79 -1.86 13.08
CA PHE A 116 -4.45 -0.91 13.96
C PHE A 116 -3.49 -0.22 14.97
N PRO A 117 -2.56 -0.94 15.64
CA PRO A 117 -1.58 -0.31 16.52
C PRO A 117 -0.64 0.69 15.83
N PHE A 118 -0.61 0.73 14.50
CA PHE A 118 0.22 1.63 13.70
C PHE A 118 -0.60 2.65 12.91
N PHE A 119 -1.89 2.79 13.23
CA PHE A 119 -2.78 3.73 12.58
C PHE A 119 -2.63 5.14 13.18
N THR A 120 -1.70 5.91 12.61
CA THR A 120 -1.30 7.24 13.09
C THR A 120 -2.45 8.21 13.39
N PRO A 121 -3.55 8.28 12.61
CA PRO A 121 -4.69 9.14 12.94
C PRO A 121 -5.28 8.88 14.34
N CYS A 122 -5.31 7.62 14.79
CA CYS A 122 -5.78 7.27 16.14
C CYS A 122 -4.76 7.62 17.23
N LEU A 123 -3.46 7.58 16.92
CA LEU A 123 -2.38 7.80 17.90
C LEU A 123 -2.01 9.28 18.10
N SER A 124 -2.25 10.13 17.10
CA SER A 124 -1.78 11.52 17.06
C SER A 124 -2.66 12.52 17.84
N GLN A 125 -3.47 12.05 18.81
CA GLN A 125 -4.36 12.86 19.65
C GLN A 125 -5.28 13.82 18.86
N ARG A 126 -5.75 13.37 17.69
CA ARG A 126 -6.60 14.15 16.80
C ARG A 126 -8.04 14.14 17.31
N LYS A 127 -8.31 15.02 18.28
CA LYS A 127 -9.56 15.05 19.07
C LYS A 127 -10.85 15.17 18.26
N SER A 128 -10.77 15.65 17.03
CA SER A 128 -11.93 15.84 16.16
C SER A 128 -12.18 14.70 15.18
N ASP A 129 -11.23 13.79 15.01
CA ASP A 129 -11.45 12.60 14.18
C ASP A 129 -12.41 11.64 14.91
N ARG A 130 -13.25 10.94 14.14
CA ARG A 130 -14.20 9.96 14.65
C ARG A 130 -13.93 8.59 14.04
N PHE A 131 -13.94 7.57 14.89
CA PHE A 131 -13.68 6.18 14.52
C PHE A 131 -14.90 5.34 14.91
N LEU A 132 -15.50 4.66 13.94
CA LEU A 132 -16.61 3.74 14.13
C LEU A 132 -16.14 2.35 13.71
N PHE A 133 -16.36 1.34 14.55
CA PHE A 133 -15.97 -0.04 14.30
C PHE A 133 -17.20 -0.91 14.12
N PHE A 134 -17.13 -1.79 13.14
CA PHE A 134 -18.16 -2.77 12.81
C PHE A 134 -17.47 -4.15 12.68
N SER A 135 -18.09 -5.20 13.22
CA SER A 135 -17.62 -6.58 13.15
C SER A 135 -18.79 -7.53 12.94
#